data_AF-A0A4U9TL98-F1
#
_entry.id   AF-A0A4U9TL98-F1
#
_cell.length_a   1.000
_cell.length_b   1.000
_cell.length_c   1.000
_cell.angle_alpha   90.00
_cell.angle_beta   90.00
_cell.angle_gamma   90.00
#
_symmetry.space_group_name_H-M   'P 1'
#
loop_
_entity.id
_entity.type
_entity.pdbx_description
1 polymer ?
#
loop_
_entity_poly.entity_id
_entity_poly.type
_entity_poly.pdbx_seq_one_letter_code
_entity_poly.pdbx_strand_id
1 'polypeptide(L)'
;MTQDVQLNNVSPQINQGQIQGAVAAFALPADRGSLEIQLSSLANKNSIYAPSVLVLDEHMRPAAYYPSSYFAYQPPGVMSADRLEGTLKLTPALGQKQIYLLVYTTQQDLAKTTTLTNPAKAYAQGVGNAVPDIPDPIASHSTSGTLKLKVTAEQGASNIMIGMLQSAPATPPVVVGATAPAVAAPAPVVSAPAEPMLNDTEAYFNNGIKQAVKAGDIDKALKLMNEAEKLGSTTARETFIGSVKGKG
;
A
#
# COMPACT_ATOMS: atom_id res chain seq x y z
N MET A 1 7.24 4.13 -6.29
CA MET A 1 8.65 3.82 -5.94
C MET A 1 9.11 2.66 -6.78
N THR A 2 10.33 2.69 -7.29
CA THR A 2 10.97 1.53 -7.95
C THR A 2 12.29 1.26 -7.26
N GLN A 3 12.57 -0.01 -6.95
CA GLN A 3 13.80 -0.45 -6.31
C GLN A 3 14.33 -1.71 -7.00
N ASP A 4 15.61 -1.69 -7.35
CA ASP A 4 16.32 -2.85 -7.87
C ASP A 4 17.17 -3.45 -6.76
N VAL A 5 17.09 -4.78 -6.59
CA VAL A 5 17.80 -5.51 -5.53
C VAL A 5 18.54 -6.68 -6.14
N GLN A 6 19.84 -6.76 -5.87
CA GLN A 6 20.64 -7.91 -6.25
C GLN A 6 20.71 -8.90 -5.08
N LEU A 7 20.22 -10.11 -5.32
CA LEU A 7 20.28 -11.23 -4.41
C LEU A 7 21.52 -12.06 -4.71
N ASN A 8 22.46 -12.11 -3.77
CA ASN A 8 23.71 -12.84 -3.89
C ASN A 8 24.20 -13.30 -2.50
N ASN A 9 25.43 -13.76 -2.40
CA ASN A 9 25.99 -14.32 -1.15
C ASN A 9 26.18 -13.28 -0.03
N VAL A 10 26.16 -11.97 -0.33
CA VAL A 10 26.23 -10.91 0.69
C VAL A 10 24.85 -10.42 1.12
N SER A 11 23.79 -10.80 0.41
CA SER A 11 22.41 -10.57 0.84
C SER A 11 22.07 -11.43 2.06
N PRO A 12 21.08 -11.04 2.88
CA PRO A 12 20.56 -11.91 3.93
C PRO A 12 20.21 -13.29 3.39
N GLN A 13 20.58 -14.34 4.12
CA GLN A 13 20.35 -15.73 3.74
C GLN A 13 19.38 -16.37 4.73
N ILE A 14 18.45 -17.18 4.22
CA ILE A 14 17.61 -18.05 5.05
C ILE A 14 17.75 -19.47 4.51
N ASN A 15 18.20 -20.38 5.38
CA ASN A 15 18.34 -21.82 5.10
C ASN A 15 17.61 -22.61 6.19
N GLN A 16 16.32 -22.33 6.35
CA GLN A 16 15.47 -22.91 7.39
C GLN A 16 14.17 -23.43 6.79
N GLY A 17 13.78 -24.65 7.19
CA GLY A 17 12.60 -25.31 6.66
C GLY A 17 12.70 -25.52 5.14
N GLN A 18 11.74 -24.97 4.40
CA GLN A 18 11.70 -25.05 2.95
C GLN A 18 12.40 -23.88 2.25
N ILE A 19 12.76 -22.82 2.98
CA ILE A 19 13.39 -21.62 2.43
C ILE A 19 14.89 -21.86 2.29
N GLN A 20 15.45 -21.50 1.13
CA GLN A 20 16.87 -21.66 0.88
C GLN A 20 17.43 -20.48 0.06
N GLY A 21 18.60 -19.98 0.46
CA GLY A 21 19.35 -18.99 -0.29
C GLY A 21 19.09 -17.54 0.11
N ALA A 22 19.41 -16.62 -0.81
CA ALA A 22 19.31 -15.19 -0.60
C ALA A 22 17.84 -14.74 -0.55
N VAL A 23 17.54 -13.80 0.34
CA VAL A 23 16.21 -13.22 0.52
C VAL A 23 16.27 -11.70 0.46
N ALA A 24 15.16 -11.09 0.04
CA ALA A 24 14.96 -9.64 0.14
C ALA A 24 13.81 -9.34 1.10
N ALA A 25 13.99 -8.34 1.95
CA ALA A 25 12.96 -7.82 2.83
C ALA A 25 12.70 -6.35 2.51
N PHE A 26 11.44 -5.97 2.42
CA PHE A 26 11.02 -4.60 2.12
C PHE A 26 10.02 -4.12 3.16
N ALA A 27 10.23 -2.91 3.67
CA ALA A 27 9.23 -2.19 4.46
C ALA A 27 8.51 -1.20 3.55
N LEU A 28 7.20 -1.32 3.42
CA LEU A 28 6.39 -0.49 2.54
C LEU A 28 5.44 0.39 3.36
N PRO A 29 5.28 1.68 3.02
CA PRO A 29 4.30 2.55 3.67
C PRO A 29 2.89 2.03 3.36
N ALA A 30 2.08 1.90 4.40
CA ALA A 30 0.73 1.35 4.37
C ALA A 30 -0.35 2.35 4.79
N ASP A 31 0.05 3.57 5.13
CA ASP A 31 -0.80 4.71 5.46
C ASP A 31 -1.40 5.40 4.21
N ARG A 32 -1.09 4.88 3.03
CA ARG A 32 -1.40 5.46 1.72
C ARG A 32 -2.42 4.64 0.92
N GLY A 33 -3.43 4.09 1.59
CA GLY A 33 -4.48 3.31 0.94
C GLY A 33 -3.95 2.02 0.29
N SER A 34 -4.65 1.53 -0.73
CA SER A 34 -4.27 0.31 -1.43
C SER A 34 -2.92 0.45 -2.12
N LEU A 35 -2.14 -0.63 -2.13
CA LEU A 35 -0.84 -0.74 -2.76
C LEU A 35 -0.92 -1.73 -3.92
N GLU A 36 -0.40 -1.32 -5.08
CA GLU A 36 -0.09 -2.20 -6.19
C GLU A 36 1.42 -2.39 -6.26
N ILE A 37 1.86 -3.64 -6.07
CA ILE A 37 3.27 -4.01 -6.09
C ILE A 37 3.53 -4.95 -7.26
N GLN A 38 4.29 -4.51 -8.24
CA GLN A 38 4.82 -5.36 -9.30
C GLN A 38 6.22 -5.83 -8.88
N LEU A 39 6.36 -7.14 -8.71
CA LEU A 39 7.64 -7.79 -8.46
C LEU A 39 8.08 -8.52 -9.73
N SER A 40 9.26 -8.20 -10.23
CA SER A 40 9.88 -8.85 -11.38
C SER A 40 11.21 -9.47 -10.97
N SER A 41 11.41 -10.75 -11.28
CA SER A 41 12.68 -11.44 -11.15
C SER A 41 13.31 -11.63 -12.52
N LEU A 42 14.43 -10.97 -12.78
CA LEU A 42 15.06 -10.95 -14.10
C LEU A 42 15.81 -12.25 -14.36
N ALA A 43 15.63 -12.81 -15.56
CA ALA A 43 16.46 -13.88 -16.06
C ALA A 43 17.87 -13.36 -16.36
N ASN A 44 18.87 -14.16 -16.06
CA ASN A 44 20.25 -13.93 -16.44
C ASN A 44 20.80 -15.18 -17.11
N LYS A 45 20.91 -15.13 -18.46
CA LYS A 45 21.29 -16.28 -19.29
C LYS A 45 20.34 -17.47 -19.02
N ASN A 46 20.86 -18.56 -18.47
CA ASN A 46 20.13 -19.80 -18.14
C ASN A 46 19.83 -19.92 -16.64
N SER A 47 19.79 -18.81 -15.91
CA SER A 47 19.49 -18.80 -14.48
C SER A 47 18.44 -17.73 -14.17
N ILE A 48 17.50 -18.06 -13.29
CA ILE A 48 16.47 -17.13 -12.82
C ILE A 48 16.14 -17.39 -11.36
N TYR A 49 15.92 -16.34 -10.58
CA TYR A 49 15.44 -16.51 -9.21
C TYR A 49 13.93 -16.71 -9.23
N ALA A 50 13.41 -17.76 -8.59
CA ALA A 50 11.98 -18.06 -8.56
C ALA A 50 11.35 -17.57 -7.24
N PRO A 51 10.68 -16.41 -7.23
CA PRO A 51 10.31 -15.75 -5.99
C PRO A 51 9.00 -16.30 -5.43
N SER A 52 8.96 -16.52 -4.12
CA SER A 52 7.76 -16.57 -3.30
C SER A 52 7.74 -15.35 -2.40
N VAL A 53 6.55 -14.82 -2.10
CA VAL A 53 6.40 -13.60 -1.28
C VAL A 53 5.52 -13.89 -0.09
N LEU A 54 6.04 -13.64 1.11
CA LEU A 54 5.27 -13.57 2.34
C LEU A 54 5.04 -12.10 2.70
N VAL A 55 3.78 -11.71 2.79
CA VAL A 55 3.36 -10.38 3.25
C VAL A 55 3.07 -10.47 4.74
N LEU A 56 3.62 -9.53 5.50
CA LEU A 56 3.45 -9.39 6.94
C LEU A 56 2.80 -8.04 7.25
N ASP A 57 1.95 -8.01 8.27
CA ASP A 57 1.41 -6.77 8.82
C ASP A 57 2.45 -5.99 9.65
N GLU A 58 2.07 -4.83 10.20
CA GLU A 58 2.92 -3.99 11.05
C GLU A 58 3.45 -4.73 12.31
N HIS A 59 2.77 -5.79 12.76
CA HIS A 59 3.17 -6.61 13.90
C HIS A 59 3.96 -7.86 13.49
N MET A 60 4.46 -7.91 12.24
CA MET A 60 5.19 -9.04 11.67
C MET A 60 4.39 -10.34 11.61
N ARG A 61 3.06 -10.25 11.51
CA ARG A 61 2.18 -11.43 11.38
C ARG A 61 1.87 -11.70 9.91
N PRO A 62 1.87 -12.97 9.46
CA PRO A 62 1.47 -13.34 8.11
C PRO A 62 0.09 -12.79 7.74
N ALA A 63 0.04 -11.99 6.68
CA ALA A 63 -1.18 -11.38 6.14
C ALA A 63 -1.57 -12.00 4.78
N ALA A 64 -0.59 -12.30 3.92
CA ALA A 64 -0.81 -12.95 2.64
C ALA A 64 0.43 -13.73 2.18
N TYR A 65 0.23 -14.70 1.31
CA TYR A 65 1.30 -15.50 0.72
C TYR A 65 1.08 -15.68 -0.78
N TYR A 66 2.12 -15.44 -1.57
CA TYR A 66 2.15 -15.62 -3.02
C TYR A 66 3.24 -16.63 -3.37
N PRO A 67 2.88 -17.85 -3.81
CA PRO A 67 3.85 -18.87 -4.17
C PRO A 67 4.55 -18.52 -5.49
N SER A 68 5.65 -19.21 -5.80
CA SER A 68 6.38 -19.00 -7.05
C SER A 68 5.56 -19.16 -8.32
N SER A 69 4.50 -19.98 -8.31
CA SER A 69 3.61 -20.16 -9.45
C SER A 69 2.74 -18.92 -9.76
N TYR A 70 2.64 -17.98 -8.84
CA TYR A 70 1.95 -16.70 -9.06
C TYR A 70 2.72 -15.78 -10.02
N PHE A 71 4.05 -15.96 -10.12
CA PHE A 71 4.92 -15.13 -10.93
C PHE A 71 5.12 -15.79 -12.29
N ALA A 72 4.34 -15.36 -13.27
CA ALA A 72 4.37 -15.93 -14.60
C ALA A 72 5.59 -15.43 -15.39
N TYR A 73 6.13 -16.28 -16.24
CA TYR A 73 7.15 -15.88 -17.19
C TYR A 73 6.61 -14.83 -18.17
N GLN A 74 7.36 -13.75 -18.33
CA GLN A 74 7.11 -12.69 -19.28
C GLN A 74 8.29 -12.61 -20.26
N PRO A 75 8.02 -12.65 -21.57
CA PRO A 75 9.06 -12.52 -22.59
C PRO A 75 9.72 -11.13 -22.55
N PRO A 76 10.90 -11.00 -23.18
CA PRO A 76 11.56 -9.72 -23.29
C PRO A 76 10.72 -8.78 -24.17
N GLY A 77 10.64 -7.52 -23.75
CA GLY A 77 10.07 -6.42 -24.52
C GLY A 77 11.15 -5.43 -24.94
N VAL A 78 10.74 -4.35 -25.60
CA VAL A 78 11.65 -3.30 -26.12
C VAL A 78 12.56 -2.72 -25.03
N MET A 79 12.10 -2.69 -23.77
CA MET A 79 12.81 -2.10 -22.62
C MET A 79 12.90 -3.06 -21.42
N SER A 80 12.52 -4.33 -21.58
CA SER A 80 12.43 -5.30 -20.49
C SER A 80 13.05 -6.63 -20.89
N ALA A 81 13.81 -7.24 -19.98
CA ALA A 81 14.35 -8.57 -20.18
C ALA A 81 13.29 -9.65 -19.87
N ASP A 82 13.62 -10.89 -20.23
CA ASP A 82 13.03 -12.11 -19.70
C ASP A 82 12.92 -12.04 -18.18
N ARG A 83 11.75 -12.39 -17.63
CA ARG A 83 11.51 -12.29 -16.19
C ARG A 83 10.35 -13.15 -15.73
N LEU A 84 10.35 -13.53 -14.46
CA LEU A 84 9.13 -13.93 -13.75
C LEU A 84 8.50 -12.68 -13.15
N GLU A 85 7.21 -12.46 -13.35
CA GLU A 85 6.54 -11.24 -12.91
C GLU A 85 5.16 -11.52 -12.34
N GLY A 86 4.80 -10.77 -11.31
CA GLY A 86 3.49 -10.81 -10.68
C GLY A 86 3.15 -9.49 -10.02
N THR A 87 1.87 -9.15 -10.03
CA THR A 87 1.34 -7.93 -9.40
C THR A 87 0.52 -8.29 -8.17
N LEU A 88 0.91 -7.78 -7.01
CA LEU A 88 0.24 -7.95 -5.74
C LEU A 88 -0.60 -6.71 -5.48
N LYS A 89 -1.91 -6.89 -5.27
CA LYS A 89 -2.82 -5.82 -4.85
C LYS A 89 -3.10 -6.02 -3.37
N LEU A 90 -2.58 -5.13 -2.54
CA LEU A 90 -2.68 -5.22 -1.08
C LEU A 90 -3.47 -4.02 -0.58
N THR A 91 -4.43 -4.26 0.31
CA THR A 91 -5.16 -3.20 0.99
C THR A 91 -4.84 -3.30 2.48
N PRO A 92 -3.88 -2.52 2.99
CA PRO A 92 -3.57 -2.50 4.40
C PRO A 92 -4.78 -2.12 5.26
N ALA A 93 -4.87 -2.64 6.49
CA ALA A 93 -5.97 -2.29 7.39
C ALA A 93 -5.84 -0.83 7.86
N LEU A 94 -6.97 -0.22 8.21
CA LEU A 94 -7.01 1.14 8.76
C LEU A 94 -6.09 1.26 9.98
N GLY A 95 -5.28 2.31 10.00
CA GLY A 95 -4.33 2.59 11.07
C GLY A 95 -2.96 1.90 10.93
N GLN A 96 -2.77 0.99 9.97
CA GLN A 96 -1.44 0.45 9.68
C GLN A 96 -0.58 1.51 9.00
N LYS A 97 0.62 1.75 9.53
CA LYS A 97 1.58 2.69 8.95
C LYS A 97 2.52 2.04 7.95
N GLN A 98 2.79 0.75 8.14
CA GLN A 98 3.67 -0.02 7.27
C GLN A 98 3.27 -1.50 7.21
N ILE A 99 3.67 -2.15 6.13
CA ILE A 99 3.66 -3.61 5.96
C ILE A 99 5.04 -4.08 5.53
N TYR A 100 5.31 -5.37 5.69
CA TYR A 100 6.59 -5.95 5.29
C TYR A 100 6.41 -7.04 4.24
N LEU A 101 7.28 -7.06 3.25
CA LEU A 101 7.36 -8.12 2.25
C LEU A 101 8.67 -8.87 2.43
N LEU A 102 8.59 -10.18 2.58
CA LEU A 102 9.74 -11.08 2.49
C LEU A 102 9.66 -11.84 1.17
N VAL A 103 10.61 -11.58 0.28
CA VAL A 103 10.78 -12.31 -0.97
C VAL A 103 11.89 -13.34 -0.78
N TYR A 104 11.56 -14.59 -1.05
CA TYR A 104 12.46 -15.73 -0.86
C TYR A 104 12.23 -16.79 -1.96
N THR A 105 13.03 -17.84 -1.99
CA THR A 105 12.77 -19.02 -2.83
C THR A 105 12.77 -20.28 -1.97
N THR A 106 12.23 -21.36 -2.51
CA THR A 106 12.06 -22.63 -1.77
C THR A 106 12.86 -23.74 -2.43
N GLN A 107 13.22 -24.78 -1.66
CA GLN A 107 13.87 -25.98 -2.21
C GLN A 107 13.07 -26.61 -3.36
N GLN A 108 11.73 -26.63 -3.23
CA GLN A 108 10.86 -27.15 -4.28
C GLN A 108 10.90 -26.29 -5.55
N ASP A 109 10.95 -24.97 -5.41
CA ASP A 109 11.01 -24.09 -6.57
C ASP A 109 12.40 -24.08 -7.20
N LEU A 110 13.47 -24.22 -6.42
CA LEU A 110 14.84 -24.38 -6.93
C LEU A 110 15.01 -25.65 -7.79
N ALA A 111 14.22 -26.70 -7.54
CA ALA A 111 14.24 -27.91 -8.35
C ALA A 111 13.49 -27.78 -9.69
N LYS A 112 12.80 -26.66 -9.93
CA LYS A 112 12.05 -26.39 -11.16
C LYS A 112 12.89 -25.57 -12.15
N THR A 113 12.34 -25.44 -13.35
CA THR A 113 12.92 -24.65 -14.44
C THR A 113 11.85 -23.80 -15.10
N THR A 114 12.29 -22.76 -15.80
CA THR A 114 11.44 -21.91 -16.63
C THR A 114 11.92 -21.98 -18.07
N THR A 115 11.02 -22.22 -19.00
CA THR A 115 11.34 -22.12 -20.44
C THR A 115 11.27 -20.65 -20.85
N LEU A 116 12.37 -20.13 -21.38
CA LEU A 116 12.49 -18.75 -21.85
C LEU A 116 12.24 -18.69 -23.37
N THR A 117 11.79 -17.54 -23.86
CA THR A 117 11.59 -17.31 -25.29
C THR A 117 12.94 -17.20 -25.99
N ASN A 118 13.16 -17.98 -27.04
CA ASN A 118 14.39 -17.87 -27.82
C ASN A 118 14.50 -16.47 -28.46
N PRO A 119 15.64 -15.76 -28.33
CA PRO A 119 15.82 -14.41 -28.88
C PRO A 119 15.60 -14.34 -30.39
N ALA A 120 15.96 -15.39 -31.15
CA ALA A 120 15.72 -15.42 -32.59
C ALA A 120 14.24 -15.56 -32.95
N LYS A 121 13.45 -16.27 -32.12
CA LYS A 121 11.98 -16.29 -32.27
C LYS A 121 11.36 -14.94 -31.95
N ALA A 122 11.76 -14.32 -30.83
CA ALA A 122 11.28 -13.00 -30.44
C ALA A 122 11.61 -11.92 -31.50
N TYR A 123 12.82 -11.97 -32.07
CA TYR A 123 13.21 -11.08 -33.16
C TYR A 123 12.38 -11.30 -34.42
N ALA A 124 12.23 -12.55 -34.87
CA ALA A 124 11.43 -12.89 -36.05
C ALA A 124 9.97 -12.41 -35.91
N GLN A 125 9.36 -12.63 -34.74
CA GLN A 125 8.03 -12.12 -34.42
C GLN A 125 7.97 -10.59 -34.48
N GLY A 126 8.99 -9.90 -33.94
CA GLY A 126 9.06 -8.43 -33.92
C GLY A 126 9.21 -7.79 -35.30
N VAL A 127 9.88 -8.44 -36.24
CA VAL A 127 10.07 -7.94 -37.61
C VAL A 127 9.08 -8.51 -38.63
N GLY A 128 8.12 -9.34 -38.19
CA GLY A 128 7.11 -9.96 -39.08
C GLY A 128 7.64 -11.08 -39.97
N ASN A 129 8.80 -11.65 -39.65
CA ASN A 129 9.36 -12.79 -40.37
C ASN A 129 8.78 -14.11 -39.85
N ALA A 130 8.95 -15.18 -40.64
CA ALA A 130 8.64 -16.54 -40.19
C ALA A 130 9.45 -16.88 -38.92
N VAL A 131 8.77 -17.42 -37.91
CA VAL A 131 9.40 -17.81 -36.64
C VAL A 131 10.25 -19.08 -36.89
N PRO A 132 11.55 -19.06 -36.58
CA PRO A 132 12.41 -20.24 -36.75
C PRO A 132 11.98 -21.40 -35.85
N ASP A 133 12.05 -22.63 -36.36
CA ASP A 133 11.83 -23.86 -35.59
C ASP A 133 13.11 -24.26 -34.82
N ILE A 134 13.36 -23.54 -33.73
CA ILE A 134 14.50 -23.76 -32.84
C ILE A 134 14.02 -23.98 -31.41
N PRO A 135 14.67 -24.85 -30.60
CA PRO A 135 14.29 -25.02 -29.20
C PRO A 135 14.44 -23.73 -28.39
N ASP A 136 13.55 -23.57 -27.40
CA ASP A 136 13.57 -22.47 -26.45
C ASP A 136 14.57 -22.74 -25.30
N PRO A 137 15.40 -21.76 -24.90
CA PRO A 137 16.35 -21.95 -23.81
C PRO A 137 15.64 -22.21 -22.49
N ILE A 138 16.18 -23.14 -21.69
CA ILE A 138 15.67 -23.45 -20.35
C ILE A 138 16.55 -22.73 -19.31
N ALA A 139 15.90 -22.01 -18.39
CA ALA A 139 16.55 -21.40 -17.23
C ALA A 139 16.32 -22.25 -15.98
N SER A 140 17.41 -22.59 -15.29
CA SER A 140 17.36 -23.21 -13.98
C SER A 140 17.04 -22.19 -12.91
N HIS A 141 16.27 -22.60 -11.91
CA HIS A 141 16.01 -21.73 -10.77
C HIS A 141 17.24 -21.63 -9.86
N SER A 142 17.47 -20.47 -9.26
CA SER A 142 18.69 -20.15 -8.51
C SER A 142 18.37 -19.47 -7.18
N THR A 143 19.26 -19.67 -6.20
CA THR A 143 19.24 -19.01 -4.88
C THR A 143 19.68 -17.55 -4.92
N SER A 144 20.08 -17.06 -6.09
CA SER A 144 20.57 -15.71 -6.36
C SER A 144 19.98 -15.19 -7.67
N GLY A 145 19.86 -13.86 -7.80
CA GLY A 145 19.28 -13.22 -8.98
C GLY A 145 19.09 -11.72 -8.79
N THR A 146 18.37 -11.09 -9.71
CA THR A 146 18.07 -9.66 -9.66
C THR A 146 16.57 -9.45 -9.60
N LEU A 147 16.10 -8.80 -8.55
CA LEU A 147 14.71 -8.43 -8.36
C LEU A 147 14.51 -6.94 -8.69
N LYS A 148 13.36 -6.63 -9.27
CA LYS A 148 12.84 -5.28 -9.43
C LYS A 148 11.49 -5.19 -8.74
N LEU A 149 11.36 -4.23 -7.83
CA LEU A 149 10.13 -3.98 -7.10
C LEU A 149 9.59 -2.61 -7.47
N LYS A 150 8.41 -2.56 -8.08
CA LYS A 150 7.68 -1.32 -8.35
C LYS A 150 6.45 -1.26 -7.45
N VAL A 151 6.38 -0.24 -6.61
CA VAL A 151 5.29 -0.02 -5.65
C VAL A 151 4.56 1.27 -6.02
N THR A 152 3.26 1.16 -6.24
CA THR A 152 2.34 2.27 -6.47
C THR A 152 1.32 2.27 -5.33
N ALA A 153 1.12 3.41 -4.69
CA ALA A 153 0.05 3.58 -3.71
C ALA A 153 -1.11 4.31 -4.38
N GLU A 154 -2.33 3.83 -4.19
CA GLU A 154 -3.56 4.49 -4.62
C GLU A 154 -3.87 5.64 -3.65
N GLN A 155 -3.04 6.69 -3.68
CA GLN A 155 -3.36 7.98 -3.08
C GLN A 155 -3.34 9.04 -4.17
N GLY A 156 -4.55 9.46 -4.54
CA GLY A 156 -4.85 10.70 -5.23
C GLY A 156 -4.17 10.84 -6.59
N ALA A 157 -4.96 10.70 -7.66
CA ALA A 157 -4.73 11.56 -8.81
C ALA A 157 -4.47 12.97 -8.25
N SER A 158 -3.33 13.56 -8.61
CA SER A 158 -3.16 15.00 -8.52
C SER A 158 -4.33 15.59 -9.32
N ASN A 159 -5.43 15.90 -8.64
CA ASN A 159 -6.53 16.62 -9.25
C ASN A 159 -5.98 18.01 -9.51
N ILE A 160 -5.39 18.21 -10.68
CA ILE A 160 -5.19 19.54 -11.21
C ILE A 160 -6.60 20.06 -11.47
N MET A 161 -7.01 21.03 -10.65
CA MET A 161 -8.26 21.75 -10.84
C MET A 161 -8.15 22.50 -12.18
N ILE A 162 -8.75 21.96 -13.24
CA ILE A 162 -8.89 22.66 -14.51
C ILE A 162 -10.16 23.51 -14.40
N GLY A 163 -9.98 24.77 -14.03
CA GLY A 163 -11.04 25.75 -13.83
C GLY A 163 -10.44 27.08 -13.39
N MET A 164 -10.82 28.16 -14.07
CA MET A 164 -10.12 29.44 -14.15
C MET A 164 -10.00 30.13 -12.78
N LEU A 165 -8.77 30.43 -12.34
CA LEU A 165 -8.54 31.42 -11.29
C LEU A 165 -8.35 32.81 -11.93
N GLN A 166 -9.20 33.73 -11.48
CA GLN A 166 -9.02 35.18 -11.44
C GLN A 166 -9.36 36.02 -12.69
N SER A 167 -10.49 36.71 -12.60
CA SER A 167 -10.61 38.10 -13.08
C SER A 167 -10.32 39.02 -11.89
N ALA A 168 -9.18 39.71 -11.90
CA ALA A 168 -8.98 40.88 -11.04
C ALA A 168 -9.54 42.12 -11.75
N PRO A 169 -10.14 43.07 -11.01
CA PRO A 169 -9.62 44.42 -11.14
C PRO A 169 -9.51 45.23 -9.83
N ALA A 170 -8.49 46.09 -9.85
CA ALA A 170 -8.33 47.40 -9.20
C ALA A 170 -8.35 47.49 -7.66
N THR A 171 -7.15 47.54 -7.07
CA THR A 171 -6.87 48.11 -5.74
C THR A 171 -6.94 49.65 -5.77
N PRO A 172 -7.61 50.33 -4.81
CA PRO A 172 -7.38 51.75 -4.55
C PRO A 172 -6.13 51.95 -3.66
N PRO A 173 -5.41 53.10 -3.78
CA PRO A 173 -4.12 53.31 -3.12
C PRO A 173 -4.28 53.94 -1.73
N VAL A 174 -3.38 53.63 -0.79
CA VAL A 174 -3.14 54.45 0.39
C VAL A 174 -1.65 54.46 0.76
N VAL A 175 -1.19 55.60 1.25
CA VAL A 175 0.18 56.14 1.21
C VAL A 175 0.78 56.25 2.61
N VAL A 176 2.07 55.87 2.72
CA VAL A 176 3.18 56.36 3.59
C VAL A 176 3.13 56.18 5.12
N GLY A 177 4.24 55.68 5.69
CA GLY A 177 4.64 56.03 7.06
C GLY A 177 5.51 55.02 7.83
N ALA A 178 6.82 55.14 7.64
CA ALA A 178 7.93 54.92 8.58
C ALA A 178 7.79 54.12 9.91
N THR A 179 8.84 53.30 10.12
CA THR A 179 9.60 53.05 11.38
C THR A 179 9.01 52.17 12.51
N ALA A 180 9.85 51.20 12.91
CA ALA A 180 9.77 50.26 14.05
C ALA A 180 9.85 50.97 15.43
N PRO A 181 10.05 50.29 16.60
CA PRO A 181 9.79 48.89 17.05
C PRO A 181 9.08 48.81 18.44
N ALA A 182 9.00 47.58 19.00
CA ALA A 182 8.74 47.19 20.41
C ALA A 182 7.25 47.18 20.85
N VAL A 183 6.74 46.17 21.57
CA VAL A 183 7.23 45.58 22.83
C VAL A 183 6.62 44.18 23.09
N ALA A 184 7.37 43.36 23.84
CA ALA A 184 6.96 42.31 24.79
C ALA A 184 6.47 40.91 24.31
N ALA A 185 7.20 39.89 24.78
CA ALA A 185 6.92 38.44 24.84
C ALA A 185 5.79 38.10 25.86
N PRO A 186 5.35 36.83 26.12
CA PRO A 186 5.84 35.52 25.63
C PRO A 186 4.76 34.43 25.26
N ALA A 187 5.19 33.46 24.45
CA ALA A 187 4.90 32.00 24.49
C ALA A 187 3.43 31.46 24.36
N PRO A 188 3.21 30.13 24.25
CA PRO A 188 2.71 29.46 23.04
C PRO A 188 1.35 28.74 23.24
N VAL A 189 0.63 28.32 22.18
CA VAL A 189 -0.09 27.02 22.09
C VAL A 189 -0.94 26.92 20.80
N VAL A 190 -0.73 25.91 19.95
CA VAL A 190 -1.50 24.65 19.78
C VAL A 190 -2.80 24.80 18.94
N SER A 191 -2.83 23.95 17.90
CA SER A 191 -3.90 23.46 17.03
C SER A 191 -5.32 23.35 17.58
N ALA A 192 -6.33 23.57 16.72
CA ALA A 192 -7.67 22.94 16.70
C ALA A 192 -8.53 23.53 15.53
N PRO A 193 -9.77 23.06 15.22
CA PRO A 193 -10.26 21.70 14.95
C PRO A 193 -11.35 21.65 13.83
N ALA A 194 -11.87 20.45 13.54
CA ALA A 194 -13.01 20.17 12.65
C ALA A 194 -14.35 20.68 13.22
N GLU A 195 -15.26 21.09 12.33
CA GLU A 195 -16.56 21.70 12.67
C GLU A 195 -17.59 20.69 13.24
N PRO A 196 -18.40 21.10 14.23
CA PRO A 196 -19.39 20.24 14.89
C PRO A 196 -20.65 19.98 14.05
N MET A 197 -21.29 18.82 14.27
CA MET A 197 -22.62 18.48 13.74
C MET A 197 -23.70 19.49 14.13
N LEU A 198 -24.74 19.61 13.30
CA LEU A 198 -25.99 20.29 13.66
C LEU A 198 -26.62 19.65 14.91
N ASN A 199 -26.93 20.47 15.92
CA ASN A 199 -27.49 20.07 17.21
C ASN A 199 -28.74 19.18 17.10
N ASP A 200 -29.57 19.37 16.08
CA ASP A 200 -30.79 18.57 15.85
C ASP A 200 -30.49 17.10 15.59
N THR A 201 -29.33 16.82 14.98
CA THR A 201 -28.92 15.44 14.65
C THR A 201 -28.33 14.75 15.89
N GLU A 202 -27.66 15.50 16.77
CA GLU A 202 -27.14 14.97 18.03
C GLU A 202 -28.26 14.53 18.99
N ALA A 203 -29.32 15.31 19.11
CA ALA A 203 -30.48 14.96 19.92
C ALA A 203 -31.17 13.66 19.43
N TYR A 204 -31.23 13.44 18.11
CA TYR A 204 -31.81 12.23 17.52
C TYR A 204 -31.04 10.98 17.95
N PHE A 205 -29.71 10.99 17.82
CA PHE A 205 -28.88 9.86 18.22
C PHE A 205 -28.91 9.61 19.73
N ASN A 206 -28.81 10.68 20.55
CA ASN A 206 -28.86 10.55 22.01
C ASN A 206 -30.19 9.96 22.51
N ASN A 207 -31.31 10.31 21.88
CA ASN A 207 -32.61 9.71 22.20
C ASN A 207 -32.69 8.25 21.76
N GLY A 208 -32.19 7.92 20.56
CA GLY A 208 -32.14 6.55 20.07
C GLY A 208 -31.29 5.63 20.96
N ILE A 209 -30.14 6.10 21.42
CA ILE A 209 -29.26 5.39 22.35
C ILE A 209 -30.00 5.13 23.67
N LYS A 210 -30.61 6.14 24.29
CA LYS A 210 -31.38 5.98 25.54
C LYS A 210 -32.52 4.97 25.40
N GLN A 211 -33.25 4.98 24.28
CA GLN A 211 -34.35 4.05 24.03
C GLN A 211 -33.87 2.62 23.84
N ALA A 212 -32.83 2.42 23.04
CA ALA A 212 -32.25 1.10 22.78
C ALA A 212 -31.70 0.48 24.08
N VAL A 213 -30.96 1.29 24.86
CA VAL A 213 -30.49 0.84 26.18
C VAL A 213 -31.67 0.50 27.08
N LYS A 214 -32.71 1.34 27.21
CA LYS A 214 -33.92 1.04 28.00
C LYS A 214 -34.60 -0.27 27.58
N ALA A 215 -34.68 -0.54 26.27
CA ALA A 215 -35.23 -1.79 25.72
C ALA A 215 -34.35 -3.03 25.97
N GLY A 216 -33.13 -2.86 26.50
CA GLY A 216 -32.17 -3.96 26.70
C GLY A 216 -31.40 -4.36 25.44
N ASP A 217 -31.60 -3.61 24.35
CA ASP A 217 -30.93 -3.82 23.07
C ASP A 217 -29.61 -3.04 23.04
N ILE A 218 -28.60 -3.62 23.70
CA ILE A 218 -27.27 -3.01 23.84
C ILE A 218 -26.54 -2.93 22.49
N ASP A 219 -26.75 -3.91 21.61
CA ASP A 219 -26.15 -3.95 20.27
C ASP A 219 -26.63 -2.79 19.40
N LYS A 220 -27.94 -2.52 19.42
CA LYS A 220 -28.50 -1.36 18.71
C LYS A 220 -28.04 -0.04 19.31
N ALA A 221 -27.93 0.05 20.64
CA ALA A 221 -27.42 1.24 21.32
C ALA A 221 -25.94 1.53 20.96
N LEU A 222 -25.10 0.50 20.89
CA LEU A 222 -23.69 0.61 20.46
C LEU A 222 -23.59 1.06 19.00
N LYS A 223 -24.44 0.52 18.12
CA LYS A 223 -24.47 0.91 16.70
C LYS A 223 -24.83 2.39 16.53
N LEU A 224 -25.86 2.86 17.23
CA LEU A 224 -26.28 4.27 17.20
C LEU A 224 -25.21 5.22 17.78
N MET A 225 -24.50 4.80 18.83
CA MET A 225 -23.39 5.55 19.40
C MET A 225 -22.23 5.71 18.40
N ASN A 226 -21.77 4.61 17.79
CA ASN A 226 -20.66 4.64 16.82
C ASN A 226 -21.01 5.47 15.58
N GLU A 227 -22.27 5.44 15.14
CA GLU A 227 -22.74 6.23 14.01
C GLU A 227 -22.76 7.73 14.34
N ALA A 228 -23.18 8.10 15.54
CA ALA A 228 -23.13 9.47 16.02
C ALA A 228 -21.69 9.98 16.20
N GLU A 229 -20.78 9.19 16.76
CA GLU A 229 -19.36 9.55 16.88
C GLU A 229 -18.71 9.74 15.50
N LYS A 230 -19.02 8.85 14.54
CA LYS A 230 -18.52 8.97 13.16
C LYS A 230 -18.97 10.26 12.48
N LEU A 231 -20.15 10.75 12.83
CA LEU A 231 -20.67 12.00 12.30
C LEU A 231 -20.12 13.23 13.04
N GLY A 232 -19.42 13.05 14.17
CA GLY A 232 -18.79 14.14 14.94
C GLY A 232 -19.49 14.48 16.25
N SER A 233 -20.43 13.65 16.74
CA SER A 233 -21.05 13.86 18.05
C SER A 233 -20.04 13.62 19.17
N THR A 234 -19.96 14.58 20.10
CA THR A 234 -19.12 14.49 21.28
C THR A 234 -19.87 13.95 22.50
N THR A 235 -21.22 13.92 22.46
CA THR A 235 -22.07 13.53 23.60
C THR A 235 -22.67 12.12 23.51
N ALA A 236 -22.57 11.46 22.35
CA ALA A 236 -23.14 10.12 22.12
C ALA A 236 -22.56 9.04 23.04
N ARG A 237 -21.24 9.07 23.25
CA ARG A 237 -20.53 8.10 24.12
C ARG A 237 -20.92 8.23 25.58
N GLU A 238 -20.95 9.47 26.08
CA GLU A 238 -21.37 9.76 27.45
C GLU A 238 -22.82 9.36 27.67
N THR A 239 -23.69 9.63 26.69
CA THR A 239 -25.11 9.25 26.74
C THR A 239 -25.29 7.73 26.80
N PHE A 240 -24.50 6.95 26.05
CA PHE A 240 -24.51 5.49 26.11
C PHE A 240 -24.07 5.00 27.50
N ILE A 241 -22.92 5.45 27.99
CA ILE A 241 -22.35 5.03 29.30
C ILE A 241 -23.30 5.37 30.45
N GLY A 242 -23.89 6.57 30.45
CA GLY A 242 -24.86 6.98 31.47
C GLY A 242 -26.14 6.14 31.43
N SER A 243 -26.61 5.78 30.24
CA SER A 243 -27.84 4.99 30.07
C SER A 243 -27.68 3.54 30.52
N VAL A 244 -26.51 2.91 30.28
CA VAL A 244 -26.27 1.52 30.69
C VAL A 244 -25.99 1.41 32.20
N LYS A 245 -25.40 2.45 32.81
CA LYS A 245 -25.13 2.49 34.25
C LYS A 245 -26.39 2.66 35.09
N GLY A 246 -27.43 3.33 34.56
CA GLY A 246 -28.72 3.50 35.22
C GLY A 246 -29.64 2.26 35.20
N LYS A 247 -29.18 1.11 34.70
CA LYS A 247 -29.91 -0.17 34.68
C LYS A 247 -29.55 -1.15 35.80
N GLY A 248 -28.67 -0.74 36.72
CA GLY A 248 -28.30 -1.47 37.93
C GLY A 248 -29.14 -1.06 39.13
#